data_AF-A0A2T3AQ46-F1
#
_entry.id   AF-A0A2T3AQ46-F1
#
_cell.length_a   1.000
_cell.length_b   1.000
_cell.length_c   1.000
_cell.angle_alpha   90.00
_cell.angle_beta   90.00
_cell.angle_gamma   90.00
#
_symmetry.space_group_name_H-M   'P 1'
#
loop_
_entity.id
_entity.type
_entity.pdbx_description
1 polymer ?
#
loop_
_entity_poly.entity_id
_entity_poly.type
_entity_poly.pdbx_seq_one_letter_code
_entity_poly.pdbx_strand_id
1 'polypeptide(L)'
;MSSSSSCSESASSSVVYDHEPFATFRLRVLELAQSIWVGASPEEITIERMAGGGFNRIIGLSRTIGSQEEEKTQYVLRVPRFDAAQLDREVAVLQFVRRYSEIPVPEVVGFNETSNNVLGDPYMVQKRVPGFDLYSSFPKLDHTSKCRIAQQLGLFFRQMLSLRSQVAGVLVLPPDNKSLEAPLQVAPFCGTDPSSSAGLTLLRCTGNTKHA
;
A
#
# COMPACT_ATOMS: atom_id res chain seq x y z
N MET A 1 33.49 14.57 -26.31
CA MET A 1 32.32 14.66 -25.40
C MET A 1 31.40 13.52 -25.78
N SER A 2 31.48 12.41 -25.06
CA SER A 2 30.69 11.21 -25.35
C SER A 2 29.82 10.94 -24.12
N SER A 3 28.54 11.27 -24.25
CA SER A 3 27.51 11.02 -23.25
C SER A 3 27.19 9.53 -23.25
N SER A 4 27.79 8.79 -22.33
CA SER A 4 27.44 7.40 -22.05
C SER A 4 26.12 7.38 -21.28
N SER A 5 25.02 7.00 -21.95
CA SER A 5 23.77 6.66 -21.28
C SER A 5 23.99 5.37 -20.49
N SER A 6 24.09 5.47 -19.17
CA SER A 6 24.13 4.27 -18.33
C SER A 6 22.71 3.71 -18.18
N CYS A 7 22.33 2.83 -19.10
CA CYS A 7 21.31 1.81 -18.87
C CYS A 7 21.83 0.85 -17.79
N SER A 8 21.77 1.27 -16.54
CA SER A 8 22.01 0.39 -15.41
C SER A 8 20.73 -0.40 -15.17
N GLU A 9 20.57 -1.48 -15.93
CA GLU A 9 19.60 -2.53 -15.65
C GLU A 9 19.88 -3.10 -14.26
N SER A 10 19.22 -2.54 -13.25
CA SER A 10 19.18 -3.16 -11.94
C SER A 10 18.27 -4.38 -12.03
N ALA A 11 18.91 -5.53 -12.22
CA ALA A 11 18.35 -6.87 -12.07
C ALA A 11 17.81 -7.03 -10.63
N SER A 12 16.61 -6.51 -10.40
CA SER A 12 15.91 -6.60 -9.14
C SER A 12 14.65 -7.44 -9.39
N SER A 13 14.48 -8.50 -8.62
CA SER A 13 13.24 -9.27 -8.31
C SER A 13 12.18 -9.62 -9.39
N SER A 14 12.26 -9.20 -10.65
CA SER A 14 11.24 -9.53 -11.66
C SER A 14 11.59 -10.84 -12.38
N VAL A 15 12.87 -11.06 -12.66
CA VAL A 15 13.40 -12.28 -13.28
C VAL A 15 13.34 -13.50 -12.35
N VAL A 16 13.26 -13.29 -11.03
CA VAL A 16 13.31 -14.37 -10.02
C VAL A 16 11.91 -14.93 -9.67
N TYR A 17 10.83 -14.20 -9.98
CA TYR A 17 9.48 -14.51 -9.48
C TYR A 17 8.42 -14.58 -10.60
N ASP A 18 8.78 -15.03 -11.81
CA ASP A 18 7.85 -15.28 -12.94
C ASP A 18 6.93 -14.11 -13.35
N HIS A 19 7.22 -12.88 -12.91
CA HIS A 19 6.48 -11.71 -13.36
C HIS A 19 6.98 -11.27 -14.73
N GLU A 20 6.06 -10.86 -15.58
CA GLU A 20 6.43 -10.28 -16.87
C GLU A 20 7.32 -9.02 -16.71
N PRO A 21 8.15 -8.71 -17.72
CA PRO A 21 9.04 -7.55 -17.69
C PRO A 21 8.34 -6.23 -17.36
N PHE A 22 9.09 -5.26 -16.83
CA PHE A 22 8.52 -3.94 -16.52
C PHE A 22 8.04 -3.18 -17.75
N ALA A 23 8.71 -3.34 -18.89
CA ALA A 23 8.33 -2.66 -20.13
C ALA A 23 6.91 -3.03 -20.59
N THR A 24 6.53 -4.32 -20.54
CA THR A 24 5.21 -4.79 -20.97
C THR A 24 4.14 -4.46 -19.94
N PHE A 25 4.42 -4.67 -18.65
CA PHE A 25 3.50 -4.34 -17.56
C PHE A 25 3.16 -2.85 -17.49
N ARG A 26 4.12 -1.98 -17.86
CA ARG A 26 3.95 -0.52 -17.80
C ARG A 26 2.75 -0.02 -18.60
N LEU A 27 2.39 -0.67 -19.71
CA LEU A 27 1.23 -0.28 -20.51
C LEU A 27 -0.09 -0.50 -19.75
N ARG A 28 -0.23 -1.65 -19.09
CA ARG A 28 -1.39 -1.98 -18.26
C ARG A 28 -1.49 -1.07 -17.03
N VAL A 29 -0.34 -0.72 -16.47
CA VAL A 29 -0.26 0.26 -15.37
C VAL A 29 -0.69 1.66 -15.80
N LEU A 30 -0.35 2.07 -17.02
CA LEU A 30 -0.79 3.37 -17.57
C LEU A 30 -2.32 3.40 -17.71
N GLU A 31 -2.91 2.34 -18.26
CA GLU A 31 -4.36 2.23 -18.39
C GLU A 31 -5.05 2.24 -17.02
N LEU A 32 -4.51 1.51 -16.03
CA LEU A 32 -4.98 1.61 -14.64
C LEU A 32 -4.89 3.06 -14.11
N ALA A 33 -3.76 3.73 -14.30
CA ALA A 33 -3.57 5.10 -13.82
C ALA A 33 -4.57 6.07 -14.45
N GLN A 34 -4.92 5.91 -15.73
CA GLN A 34 -5.94 6.72 -16.41
C GLN A 34 -7.35 6.43 -15.89
N SER A 35 -7.65 5.19 -15.48
CA SER A 35 -8.93 4.88 -14.83
C SER A 35 -9.06 5.54 -13.44
N ILE A 36 -7.93 5.73 -12.74
CA ILE A 36 -7.89 6.38 -11.42
C ILE A 36 -7.97 7.90 -11.59
N TRP A 37 -7.22 8.44 -12.53
CA TRP A 37 -7.20 9.86 -12.86
C TRP A 37 -8.01 10.12 -14.13
N VAL A 38 -9.32 10.13 -13.98
CA VAL A 38 -10.25 10.35 -15.10
C VAL A 38 -9.88 11.64 -15.86
N GLY A 39 -9.68 11.50 -17.17
CA GLY A 39 -9.31 12.60 -18.06
C GLY A 39 -7.80 12.92 -18.11
N ALA A 40 -6.94 12.16 -17.43
CA ALA A 40 -5.50 12.34 -17.53
C ALA A 40 -4.95 11.87 -18.88
N SER A 41 -4.15 12.72 -19.52
CA SER A 41 -3.41 12.32 -20.72
C SER A 41 -2.20 11.45 -20.33
N PRO A 42 -1.72 10.57 -21.22
CA PRO A 42 -0.54 9.74 -20.96
C PRO A 42 0.72 10.55 -20.58
N GLU A 43 0.85 11.76 -21.10
CA GLU A 43 2.00 12.65 -20.87
C GLU A 43 2.00 13.25 -19.47
N GLU A 44 0.83 13.39 -18.83
CA GLU A 44 0.69 13.84 -17.44
C GLU A 44 1.13 12.77 -16.43
N ILE A 45 1.25 11.52 -16.86
CA ILE A 45 1.45 10.35 -15.99
C ILE A 45 2.88 9.85 -16.09
N THR A 46 3.59 9.90 -14.98
CA THR A 46 4.90 9.26 -14.81
C THR A 46 4.75 7.94 -14.07
N ILE A 47 5.33 6.88 -14.65
CA ILE A 47 5.35 5.54 -14.07
C ILE A 47 6.80 5.17 -13.83
N GLU A 48 7.16 4.97 -12.57
CA GLU A 48 8.50 4.57 -12.17
C GLU A 48 8.50 3.23 -11.46
N ARG A 49 9.54 2.45 -11.71
CA ARG A 49 9.76 1.21 -10.98
C ARG A 49 10.38 1.55 -9.62
N MET A 50 9.80 1.06 -8.54
CA MET A 50 10.34 1.24 -7.21
C MET A 50 10.98 -0.06 -6.69
N ALA A 51 12.00 0.08 -5.85
CA ALA A 51 12.53 -1.04 -5.10
C ALA A 51 11.44 -1.59 -4.16
N GLY A 52 11.27 -2.91 -4.16
CA GLY A 52 10.31 -3.62 -3.32
C GLY A 52 10.88 -4.93 -2.82
N GLY A 53 10.29 -5.47 -1.75
CA GLY A 53 10.65 -6.79 -1.23
C GLY A 53 10.16 -7.93 -2.12
N GLY A 54 10.37 -9.17 -1.67
CA GLY A 54 10.00 -10.38 -2.41
C GLY A 54 8.50 -10.70 -2.47
N PHE A 55 7.64 -9.95 -1.74
CA PHE A 55 6.20 -10.23 -1.66
C PHE A 55 5.35 -9.41 -2.63
N ASN A 56 5.86 -8.25 -3.06
CA ASN A 56 5.11 -7.29 -3.86
C ASN A 56 5.98 -6.72 -4.96
N ARG A 57 5.42 -6.56 -6.15
CA ARG A 57 5.92 -5.62 -7.16
C ARG A 57 5.42 -4.22 -6.80
N ILE A 58 6.34 -3.27 -6.67
CA ILE A 58 6.05 -1.89 -6.25
C ILE A 58 6.29 -0.95 -7.42
N ILE A 59 5.31 -0.12 -7.74
CA ILE A 59 5.36 0.84 -8.84
C ILE A 59 4.93 2.20 -8.33
N GLY A 60 5.73 3.23 -8.61
CA GLY A 60 5.40 4.61 -8.33
C GLY A 60 4.60 5.20 -9.48
N LEU A 61 3.51 5.88 -9.13
CA LEU A 61 2.68 6.64 -10.06
C LEU A 61 2.73 8.11 -9.65
N SER A 62 2.93 9.00 -10.60
CA SER A 62 2.79 10.44 -10.37
C SER A 62 1.99 11.06 -11.50
N ARG A 63 1.03 11.92 -11.15
CA ARG A 63 0.35 12.79 -12.10
C ARG A 63 0.78 14.23 -11.85
N THR A 64 1.15 14.93 -12.90
CA THR A 64 1.46 16.36 -12.88
C THR A 64 0.51 17.08 -13.81
N ILE A 65 -0.24 18.05 -13.29
CA ILE A 65 -1.15 18.88 -14.08
C ILE A 65 -0.44 20.22 -14.33
N GLY A 66 -0.24 20.57 -15.60
CA GLY A 66 0.50 21.78 -15.99
C GLY A 66 1.98 21.75 -15.61
N SER A 67 2.55 22.94 -15.38
CA SER A 67 4.00 23.13 -15.16
C SER A 67 4.40 23.26 -13.68
N GLN A 68 3.48 23.08 -12.73
CA GLN A 68 3.74 23.33 -11.31
C GLN A 68 3.87 22.03 -10.51
N GLU A 69 4.91 21.93 -9.69
CA GLU A 69 5.13 20.78 -8.79
C GLU A 69 4.09 20.69 -7.66
N GLU A 70 3.41 21.80 -7.33
CA GLU A 70 2.44 21.87 -6.25
C GLU A 70 1.14 21.08 -6.51
N GLU A 71 0.83 20.80 -7.79
CA GLU A 71 -0.33 19.99 -8.19
C GLU A 71 0.02 18.51 -8.43
N LYS A 72 1.20 18.08 -7.99
CA LYS A 72 1.67 16.70 -8.18
C LYS A 72 0.97 15.74 -7.24
N THR A 73 0.19 14.81 -7.80
CA THR A 73 -0.39 13.70 -7.04
C THR A 73 0.46 12.46 -7.18
N GLN A 74 0.83 11.82 -6.07
CA GLN A 74 1.72 10.65 -6.08
C GLN A 74 1.10 9.45 -5.39
N TYR A 75 1.03 8.32 -6.10
CA TYR A 75 0.55 7.04 -5.60
C TYR A 75 1.63 5.96 -5.69
N VAL A 76 1.42 4.88 -4.93
CA VAL A 76 2.17 3.64 -5.00
C VAL A 76 1.18 2.52 -5.33
N LEU A 77 1.46 1.81 -6.41
CA LEU A 77 0.78 0.58 -6.80
C LEU A 77 1.56 -0.61 -6.23
N ARG A 78 0.85 -1.47 -5.48
CA ARG A 78 1.33 -2.71 -4.89
C ARG A 78 0.62 -3.88 -5.56
N VAL A 79 1.38 -4.76 -6.19
CA VAL A 79 0.87 -5.98 -6.85
C VAL A 79 1.51 -7.18 -6.13
N PRO A 80 0.73 -7.98 -5.38
CA PRO A 80 1.26 -9.17 -4.72
C PRO A 80 1.86 -10.16 -5.72
N ARG A 81 2.86 -10.92 -5.29
CA ARG A 81 3.56 -11.91 -6.14
C ARG A 81 3.08 -13.35 -5.95
N PHE A 82 2.31 -13.61 -4.90
CA PHE A 82 1.90 -14.97 -4.53
C PHE A 82 0.39 -15.03 -4.39
N ASP A 83 -0.22 -16.09 -4.91
CA ASP A 83 -1.67 -16.33 -4.84
C ASP A 83 -2.20 -16.44 -3.40
N ALA A 84 -1.32 -16.75 -2.45
CA ALA A 84 -1.64 -16.76 -1.02
C ALA A 84 -1.81 -15.35 -0.40
N ALA A 85 -1.57 -14.28 -1.17
CA ALA A 85 -1.73 -12.93 -0.68
C ALA A 85 -3.21 -12.60 -0.41
N GLN A 86 -3.51 -12.30 0.84
CA GLN A 86 -4.85 -11.90 1.29
C GLN A 86 -4.95 -10.38 1.28
N LEU A 87 -5.18 -9.84 0.08
CA LEU A 87 -5.18 -8.40 -0.17
C LEU A 87 -6.24 -7.66 0.67
N ASP A 88 -7.42 -8.26 0.84
CA ASP A 88 -8.50 -7.76 1.69
C ASP A 88 -8.04 -7.52 3.14
N ARG A 89 -7.24 -8.43 3.69
CA ARG A 89 -6.68 -8.33 5.04
C ARG A 89 -5.64 -7.21 5.11
N GLU A 90 -4.79 -7.06 4.10
CA GLU A 90 -3.86 -5.93 4.03
C GLU A 90 -4.59 -4.58 4.02
N VAL A 91 -5.66 -4.46 3.21
CA VAL A 91 -6.51 -3.25 3.18
C VAL A 91 -7.15 -3.02 4.55
N ALA A 92 -7.74 -4.05 5.15
CA ALA A 92 -8.41 -3.96 6.46
C ALA A 92 -7.45 -3.50 7.57
N VAL A 93 -6.22 -4.01 7.59
CA VAL A 93 -5.19 -3.61 8.57
C VAL A 93 -4.79 -2.14 8.37
N LEU A 94 -4.57 -1.69 7.14
CA LEU A 94 -4.26 -0.27 6.88
C LEU A 94 -5.39 0.66 7.31
N GLN A 95 -6.64 0.30 6.99
CA GLN A 95 -7.83 1.02 7.44
C GLN A 95 -7.93 1.05 8.97
N PHE A 96 -7.65 -0.07 9.64
CA PHE A 96 -7.64 -0.16 11.09
C PHE A 96 -6.63 0.80 11.71
N VAL A 97 -5.37 0.74 11.29
CA VAL A 97 -4.32 1.61 11.85
C VAL A 97 -4.64 3.08 11.56
N ARG A 98 -5.13 3.43 10.37
CA ARG A 98 -5.51 4.80 10.01
C ARG A 98 -6.62 5.37 10.90
N ARG A 99 -7.68 4.58 11.15
CA ARG A 99 -8.88 5.00 11.89
C ARG A 99 -8.65 5.06 13.40
N TYR A 100 -7.86 4.15 13.95
CA TYR A 100 -7.73 3.98 15.40
C TYR A 100 -6.36 4.40 15.96
N SER A 101 -5.45 4.95 15.14
CA SER A 101 -4.15 5.45 15.60
C SER A 101 -3.75 6.76 14.92
N GLU A 102 -2.76 7.44 15.48
CA GLU A 102 -2.14 8.63 14.89
C GLU A 102 -0.96 8.29 13.98
N ILE A 103 -0.67 7.00 13.80
CA ILE A 103 0.46 6.55 12.99
C ILE A 103 0.20 6.94 11.53
N PRO A 104 1.16 7.64 10.88
CA PRO A 104 1.04 7.98 9.47
C PRO A 104 1.20 6.71 8.63
N VAL A 105 0.08 6.18 8.16
CA VAL A 105 0.03 5.06 7.22
C VAL A 105 -0.45 5.53 5.85
N PRO A 106 -0.04 4.86 4.75
CA PRO A 106 -0.54 5.15 3.42
C PRO A 106 -2.07 5.08 3.35
N GLU A 107 -2.69 6.03 2.65
CA GLU A 107 -4.12 6.00 2.38
C GLU A 107 -4.39 5.07 1.19
N VAL A 108 -5.16 4.01 1.39
CA VAL A 108 -5.63 3.20 0.26
C VAL A 108 -6.66 4.00 -0.52
N VAL A 109 -6.47 4.14 -1.84
CA VAL A 109 -7.41 4.84 -2.73
C VAL A 109 -8.21 3.88 -3.60
N GLY A 110 -7.74 2.64 -3.76
CA GLY A 110 -8.45 1.59 -4.48
C GLY A 110 -7.69 0.28 -4.42
N PHE A 111 -8.40 -0.83 -4.63
CA PHE A 111 -7.81 -2.16 -4.72
C PHE A 111 -8.73 -3.09 -5.53
N ASN A 112 -8.18 -4.17 -6.05
CA ASN A 112 -8.93 -5.25 -6.70
C ASN A 112 -8.30 -6.58 -6.29
N GLU A 113 -9.10 -7.51 -5.78
CA GLU A 113 -8.65 -8.82 -5.28
C GLU A 113 -8.56 -9.89 -6.38
N THR A 114 -9.12 -9.62 -7.56
CA THR A 114 -9.26 -10.60 -8.64
C THR A 114 -8.27 -10.31 -9.77
N SER A 115 -7.95 -11.32 -10.56
CA SER A 115 -7.21 -11.14 -11.83
C SER A 115 -8.09 -10.60 -12.97
N ASN A 116 -9.40 -10.45 -12.77
CA ASN A 116 -10.30 -9.88 -13.78
C ASN A 116 -10.27 -8.35 -13.76
N ASN A 117 -9.09 -7.80 -14.07
CA ASN A 117 -8.85 -6.37 -14.15
C ASN A 117 -7.73 -6.08 -15.17
N VAL A 118 -7.51 -4.81 -15.47
CA VAL A 118 -6.53 -4.38 -16.48
C VAL A 118 -5.10 -4.90 -16.24
N LEU A 119 -4.69 -5.07 -14.99
CA LEU A 119 -3.38 -5.60 -14.64
C LEU A 119 -3.31 -7.13 -14.75
N GLY A 120 -4.44 -7.83 -14.87
CA GLY A 120 -4.48 -9.30 -14.82
C GLY A 120 -4.10 -9.89 -13.46
N ASP A 121 -3.84 -9.05 -12.46
CA ASP A 121 -3.30 -9.43 -11.15
C ASP A 121 -4.03 -8.65 -10.04
N PRO A 122 -4.19 -9.20 -8.84
CA PRO A 122 -4.67 -8.45 -7.68
C PRO A 122 -3.76 -7.24 -7.41
N TYR A 123 -4.33 -6.13 -6.96
CA TYR A 123 -3.55 -4.92 -6.67
C TYR A 123 -4.19 -4.01 -5.64
N MET A 124 -3.34 -3.20 -4.98
CA MET A 124 -3.75 -2.06 -4.17
C MET A 124 -3.03 -0.80 -4.66
N VAL A 125 -3.75 0.31 -4.72
CA VAL A 125 -3.19 1.65 -4.92
C VAL A 125 -3.34 2.46 -3.64
N GLN A 126 -2.25 3.09 -3.23
CA GLN A 126 -2.21 3.91 -2.02
C GLN A 126 -1.54 5.25 -2.28
N LYS A 127 -1.90 6.31 -1.53
CA LYS A 127 -1.17 7.57 -1.53
C LYS A 127 0.28 7.34 -1.11
N ARG A 128 1.22 7.95 -1.83
CA ARG A 128 2.64 7.92 -1.48
C ARG A 128 2.85 8.75 -0.23
N VAL A 129 3.44 8.16 0.80
CA VAL A 129 3.87 8.90 1.99
C VAL A 129 5.17 9.64 1.64
N PRO A 130 5.22 10.97 1.80
CA PRO A 130 6.44 11.74 1.52
C PRO A 130 7.52 11.40 2.55
N GLY A 131 8.76 11.26 2.09
CA GLY A 131 9.89 11.01 2.97
C GLY A 131 11.01 10.22 2.29
N PHE A 132 11.99 9.83 3.11
CA PHE A 132 13.15 9.05 2.69
C PHE A 132 13.18 7.72 3.45
N ASP A 133 13.74 6.69 2.83
CA ASP A 133 13.89 5.40 3.50
C ASP A 133 14.88 5.52 4.65
N LEU A 134 14.52 4.94 5.80
CA LEU A 134 15.36 5.04 6.98
C LEU A 134 16.67 4.28 6.81
N TYR A 135 16.68 3.18 6.06
CA TYR A 135 17.87 2.35 5.87
C TYR A 135 19.04 3.13 5.23
N SER A 136 18.78 3.87 4.16
CA SER A 136 19.79 4.67 3.44
C SER A 136 20.13 5.98 4.13
N SER A 137 19.20 6.54 4.89
CA SER A 137 19.36 7.84 5.55
C SER A 137 19.96 7.74 6.95
N PHE A 138 19.64 6.70 7.73
CA PHE A 138 20.04 6.55 9.13
C PHE A 138 21.56 6.66 9.39
N PRO A 139 22.46 6.11 8.55
CA PRO A 139 23.90 6.28 8.74
C PRO A 139 24.35 7.74 8.72
N LYS A 140 23.65 8.59 7.96
CA LYS A 140 23.96 10.02 7.74
C LYS A 140 23.42 10.93 8.84
N LEU A 141 22.58 10.40 9.72
CA LEU A 141 21.94 11.17 10.78
C LEU A 141 22.90 11.38 11.97
N ASP A 142 22.80 12.55 12.59
CA ASP A 142 23.47 12.85 13.85
C ASP A 142 22.86 12.04 15.01
N HIS A 143 23.57 12.01 16.14
CA HIS A 143 23.13 11.28 17.32
C HIS A 143 21.75 11.74 17.81
N THR A 144 21.50 13.04 17.82
CA THR A 144 20.23 13.64 18.27
C THR A 144 19.05 13.15 17.43
N SER A 145 19.18 13.14 16.10
CA SER A 145 18.12 12.65 15.20
C SER A 145 17.89 11.15 15.37
N LYS A 146 18.96 10.36 15.56
CA LYS A 146 18.84 8.93 15.86
C LYS A 146 18.06 8.67 17.16
N CYS A 147 18.33 9.44 18.22
CA CYS A 147 17.56 9.36 19.46
C CYS A 147 16.09 9.73 19.26
N ARG A 148 15.79 10.79 18.50
CA ARG A 148 14.41 11.18 18.18
C ARG A 148 13.65 10.09 17.42
N ILE A 149 14.29 9.45 16.45
CA ILE A 149 13.70 8.33 15.71
C ILE A 149 13.39 7.15 16.64
N ALA A 150 14.33 6.79 17.53
CA ALA A 150 14.10 5.72 18.51
C ALA A 150 12.91 6.05 19.43
N GLN A 151 12.79 7.29 19.88
CA GLN A 151 11.65 7.75 20.68
C GLN A 151 10.34 7.67 19.89
N GLN A 152 10.30 8.17 18.65
CA GLN A 152 9.11 8.10 17.79
C GLN A 152 8.69 6.65 17.51
N LEU A 153 9.64 5.76 17.24
CA LEU A 153 9.37 4.34 17.06
C LEU A 153 8.76 3.72 18.32
N GLY A 154 9.28 4.07 19.51
CA GLY A 154 8.69 3.66 20.78
C GLY A 154 7.25 4.16 20.97
N LEU A 155 6.95 5.39 20.54
CA LEU A 155 5.59 5.94 20.56
C LEU A 155 4.65 5.18 19.62
N PHE A 156 5.09 4.83 18.41
CA PHE A 156 4.31 4.01 17.47
C PHE A 156 4.03 2.63 18.03
N PHE A 157 5.03 1.94 18.58
CA PHE A 157 4.83 0.64 19.22
C PHE A 157 3.85 0.73 20.38
N ARG A 158 4.00 1.73 21.26
CA ARG A 158 3.07 1.94 22.37
C ARG A 158 1.64 2.13 21.86
N GLN A 159 1.45 2.93 20.81
CA GLN A 159 0.12 3.16 20.24
C GLN A 159 -0.46 1.88 19.63
N MET A 160 0.30 1.16 18.78
CA MET A 160 -0.13 -0.12 18.21
C MET A 160 -0.50 -1.14 19.30
N LEU A 161 0.31 -1.25 20.36
CA LEU A 161 0.08 -2.19 21.46
C LEU A 161 -1.09 -1.78 22.36
N SER A 162 -1.48 -0.49 22.36
CA SER A 162 -2.66 -0.03 23.10
C SER A 162 -3.97 -0.39 22.41
N LEU A 163 -3.95 -0.67 21.10
CA LEU A 163 -5.12 -1.07 20.36
C LEU A 163 -5.53 -2.49 20.73
N ARG A 164 -6.77 -2.65 21.20
CA ARG A 164 -7.33 -3.93 21.61
C ARG A 164 -8.68 -4.13 20.95
N SER A 165 -8.84 -5.30 20.32
CA SER A 165 -10.14 -5.82 19.89
C SER A 165 -10.81 -6.52 21.06
N GLN A 166 -12.13 -6.42 21.16
CA GLN A 166 -12.93 -7.18 22.14
C GLN A 166 -12.97 -8.69 21.83
N VAL A 167 -12.64 -9.07 20.60
CA VAL A 167 -12.62 -10.46 20.13
C VAL A 167 -11.31 -10.80 19.43
N ALA A 168 -10.86 -12.03 19.59
CA ALA A 168 -9.68 -12.56 18.92
C ALA A 168 -10.03 -12.97 17.48
N GLY A 169 -9.13 -12.70 16.53
CA GLY A 169 -9.30 -13.09 15.14
C GLY A 169 -8.48 -12.26 14.16
N VAL A 170 -8.89 -12.32 12.89
CA VAL A 170 -8.25 -11.66 11.76
C VAL A 170 -9.10 -10.49 11.29
N LEU A 171 -8.48 -9.32 11.09
CA LEU A 171 -9.16 -8.15 10.52
C LEU A 171 -9.48 -8.38 9.05
N VAL A 172 -10.74 -8.18 8.68
CA VAL A 172 -11.23 -8.35 7.31
C VAL A 172 -12.17 -7.22 6.93
N LEU A 173 -12.28 -6.96 5.63
CA LEU A 173 -13.39 -6.20 5.08
C LEU A 173 -14.65 -7.09 5.05
N PRO A 174 -15.87 -6.51 5.18
CA PRO A 174 -17.09 -7.27 5.01
C PRO A 174 -17.13 -7.99 3.64
N PRO A 175 -17.50 -9.28 3.57
CA PRO A 175 -17.55 -10.03 2.32
C PRO A 175 -18.43 -9.36 1.25
N ASP A 176 -19.58 -8.85 1.68
CA ASP A 176 -20.58 -8.22 0.80
C ASP A 176 -20.34 -6.73 0.57
N ASN A 177 -19.36 -6.12 1.23
CA ASN A 177 -19.05 -4.71 1.11
C ASN A 177 -17.55 -4.44 1.19
N LYS A 178 -16.93 -4.38 0.01
CA LYS A 178 -15.50 -4.10 -0.19
C LYS A 178 -15.18 -2.60 -0.24
N SER A 179 -16.09 -1.73 0.18
CA SER A 179 -15.82 -0.29 0.29
C SER A 179 -14.72 0.00 1.30
N LEU A 180 -13.86 0.98 0.99
CA LEU A 180 -12.83 1.48 1.91
C LEU A 180 -13.41 2.14 3.16
N GLU A 181 -14.68 2.54 3.12
CA GLU A 181 -15.43 3.11 4.25
C GLU A 181 -16.25 2.07 5.02
N ALA A 182 -16.23 0.81 4.58
CA ALA A 182 -16.98 -0.24 5.25
C ALA A 182 -16.51 -0.41 6.72
N PRO A 183 -17.44 -0.75 7.64
CA PRO A 183 -17.07 -1.08 9.00
C PRO A 183 -16.25 -2.37 9.02
N LEU A 184 -15.07 -2.34 9.65
CA LEU A 184 -14.18 -3.50 9.71
C LEU A 184 -14.79 -4.62 10.55
N GLN A 185 -14.45 -5.86 10.21
CA GLN A 185 -14.89 -7.04 10.93
C GLN A 185 -13.69 -7.86 11.41
N VAL A 186 -13.93 -8.72 12.39
CA VAL A 186 -12.99 -9.71 12.90
C VAL A 186 -13.52 -11.09 12.56
N ALA A 187 -12.78 -11.81 11.72
CA ALA A 187 -13.02 -13.21 11.41
C ALA A 187 -12.33 -14.12 12.43
N PRO A 188 -12.97 -15.20 12.89
CA PRO A 188 -12.36 -16.12 13.86
C PRO A 188 -11.14 -16.83 13.26
N PHE A 189 -10.14 -17.13 14.09
CA PHE A 189 -8.93 -17.85 13.63
C PHE A 189 -9.23 -19.26 13.09
N CYS A 190 -10.31 -19.91 13.57
CA CYS A 190 -10.68 -21.29 13.23
C CYS A 190 -12.05 -21.40 12.53
N GLY A 191 -12.48 -20.39 11.77
CA GLY A 191 -13.73 -20.43 11.00
C GLY A 191 -13.55 -21.04 9.59
N THR A 192 -14.47 -21.92 9.19
CA THR A 192 -14.59 -22.52 7.86
C THR A 192 -14.88 -21.47 6.79
N ASP A 193 -14.15 -21.55 5.68
CA ASP A 193 -14.26 -20.77 4.43
C ASP A 193 -14.28 -19.23 4.57
N PRO A 194 -13.31 -18.50 3.97
CA PRO A 194 -13.27 -17.02 4.01
C PRO A 194 -14.46 -16.34 3.30
N SER A 195 -15.26 -17.10 2.56
CA SER A 195 -16.52 -16.68 1.93
C SER A 195 -17.74 -16.84 2.84
N SER A 196 -17.62 -17.52 3.98
CA SER A 196 -18.70 -17.72 4.94
C SER A 196 -18.85 -16.51 5.85
N SER A 197 -20.06 -15.93 5.90
CA SER A 197 -20.39 -14.87 6.85
C SER A 197 -20.53 -15.38 8.30
N ALA A 198 -20.47 -16.71 8.51
CA ALA A 198 -20.62 -17.31 9.81
C ALA A 198 -19.44 -16.95 10.74
N GLY A 199 -19.73 -16.25 11.83
CA GLY A 199 -18.76 -15.91 12.88
C GLY A 199 -18.04 -14.57 12.72
N LEU A 200 -18.36 -13.78 11.68
CA LEU A 200 -17.84 -12.42 11.54
C LEU A 200 -18.40 -11.50 12.63
N THR A 201 -17.51 -10.83 13.35
CA THR A 201 -17.88 -9.88 14.41
C THR A 201 -17.49 -8.47 14.01
N LEU A 202 -18.41 -7.50 14.17
CA LEU A 202 -18.09 -6.09 13.97
C LEU A 202 -16.93 -5.68 14.88
N LEU A 203 -15.90 -5.05 14.32
CA LEU A 203 -14.76 -4.60 15.09
C LEU A 203 -15.20 -3.55 16.12
N ARG A 204 -14.97 -3.87 17.39
CA ARG A 204 -15.05 -2.93 18.51
C ARG A 204 -13.67 -2.79 19.10
N CYS A 205 -13.06 -1.62 18.90
CA CYS A 205 -11.73 -1.31 19.39
C CYS A 205 -11.82 -0.41 20.63
N THR A 206 -11.09 -0.76 21.68
CA THR A 206 -10.87 0.14 22.82
C THR A 206 -9.53 0.83 22.64
N GLY A 207 -9.55 2.15 22.42
CA GLY A 207 -8.38 3.01 22.16
C GLY A 207 -8.86 4.36 21.61
N ASN A 208 -8.03 5.41 21.66
CA ASN A 208 -8.38 6.76 21.20
C ASN A 208 -8.98 6.70 19.78
N THR A 209 -10.30 6.73 19.68
CA THR A 209 -11.00 6.97 18.42
C THR A 209 -10.70 8.40 18.04
N LYS A 210 -10.16 8.62 16.84
CA LYS A 210 -10.27 9.94 16.23
C LYS A 210 -11.77 10.23 16.15
N HIS A 211 -12.27 11.16 16.98
CA HIS A 211 -13.63 11.64 16.85
C HIS A 211 -13.75 12.16 15.41
N ALA A 212 -14.59 11.49 14.62
CA ALA A 212 -14.96 11.91 13.27
C ALA A 212 -15.81 13.17 13.34
#